data_AF-A0A4T2A301-F1
#
_entry.id   AF-A0A4T2A301-F1
#
_cell.length_a   1.000
_cell.length_b   1.000
_cell.length_c   1.000
_cell.angle_alpha   90.00
_cell.angle_beta   90.00
_cell.angle_gamma   90.00
#
_symmetry.space_group_name_H-M   'P 1'
#
loop_
_entity.id
_entity.type
_entity.pdbx_description
1 polymer ?
#
loop_
_entity_poly.entity_id
_entity_poly.type
_entity_poly.pdbx_seq_one_letter_code
_entity_poly.pdbx_strand_id
1 'polypeptide(L)' 'MLCIGGKRMILQLPVPELKDPESLVNCIEARRSVRDFTNAPLPISAVSQLIWSAQGVTGPDQKRATPSAGALYPCT' A
#
# COMPACT_ATOMS: atom_id res chain seq x y z
N MET A 1 -7.71 -4.30 8.39
CA MET A 1 -8.04 -5.40 9.32
C MET A 1 -8.02 -6.69 8.51
N LEU A 2 -7.01 -7.55 8.71
CA LEU A 2 -6.94 -8.87 8.05
C LEU A 2 -7.44 -9.94 9.02
N CYS A 3 -8.49 -10.67 8.66
CA CYS A 3 -9.01 -11.80 9.44
C CYS A 3 -8.42 -13.10 8.88
N ILE A 4 -7.76 -13.90 9.71
CA ILE A 4 -7.34 -15.27 9.39
C ILE A 4 -8.03 -16.20 10.40
N GLY A 5 -8.85 -17.14 9.93
CA GLY A 5 -9.38 -18.25 10.76
C GLY A 5 -10.39 -17.87 11.86
N GLY A 6 -11.24 -16.87 11.66
CA GLY A 6 -12.33 -16.54 12.61
C GLY A 6 -11.89 -15.84 13.90
N LYS A 7 -10.60 -15.59 14.10
CA LYS A 7 -10.08 -14.72 15.17
C LYS A 7 -9.69 -13.36 14.58
N ARG A 8 -10.19 -12.29 15.19
CA ARG A 8 -9.74 -10.92 14.90
C ARG A 8 -8.34 -10.75 15.46
N MET A 9 -7.35 -10.69 14.58
CA MET A 9 -5.95 -10.46 14.94
C MET A 9 -5.49 -9.14 14.32
N ILE A 10 -4.87 -8.30 15.14
CA ILE A 10 -4.21 -7.07 14.67
C ILE A 10 -2.80 -7.45 14.27
N LEU A 11 -2.48 -7.29 12.98
CA LEU A 11 -1.13 -7.51 12.46
C LEU A 11 -0.42 -6.16 12.37
N GLN A 12 0.71 -6.03 13.07
CA GLN A 12 1.59 -4.88 12.93
C GLN A 12 2.38 -5.03 11.63
N LEU A 13 2.31 -4.02 10.77
CA LEU A 13 3.05 -3.97 9.52
C LEU A 13 4.40 -3.28 9.74
N PRO A 14 5.47 -3.70 9.04
CA PRO A 14 6.74 -2.99 9.08
C PRO A 14 6.59 -1.57 8.51
N VAL A 15 7.46 -0.65 8.91
CA VAL A 15 7.49 0.71 8.35
C VAL A 15 7.79 0.63 6.84
N PRO A 16 7.05 1.36 5.98
CA PRO A 16 7.30 1.38 4.54
C PRO A 16 8.61 2.09 4.21
N GLU A 17 9.23 1.71 3.10
CA GLU A 17 10.41 2.36 2.56
C GLU A 17 10.00 3.63 1.80
N LEU A 18 10.52 4.78 2.26
CA LEU A 18 10.21 6.09 1.68
C LEU A 18 11.25 6.57 0.67
N LYS A 19 12.36 5.84 0.55
CA LYS A 19 13.45 6.12 -0.38
C LYS A 19 13.52 4.94 -1.35
N ASP A 20 12.67 5.00 -2.37
CA ASP A 20 12.67 4.01 -3.44
C ASP A 20 13.77 4.37 -4.45
N PRO A 21 14.67 3.43 -4.83
CA PRO A 21 15.62 3.64 -5.91
C PRO A 21 14.97 3.72 -7.30
N GLU A 22 13.74 3.24 -7.48
CA GLU A 22 13.06 3.23 -8.78
C GLU A 22 12.50 4.61 -9.15
N SER A 23 12.65 5.00 -10.42
CA SER A 23 12.12 6.27 -10.93
C SER A 23 10.62 6.16 -11.17
N LEU A 24 9.87 7.22 -10.79
CA LEU A 24 8.45 7.34 -11.12
C LEU A 24 8.18 7.16 -12.62
N VAL A 25 9.06 7.68 -13.48
CA VAL A 25 8.91 7.61 -14.93
C VAL A 25 8.97 6.16 -15.40
N ASN A 26 9.93 5.38 -14.89
CA ASN A 26 10.07 3.96 -15.21
C ASN A 26 8.86 3.16 -14.74
N CYS A 27 8.36 3.43 -13.53
CA CYS A 27 7.16 2.79 -12.99
C CYS A 27 5.93 3.03 -13.89
N ILE A 28 5.75 4.26 -14.37
CA ILE A 28 4.63 4.61 -15.26
C ILE A 28 4.78 3.92 -16.62
N GLU A 29 5.98 3.91 -17.19
CA GLU A 29 6.28 3.26 -18.46
C GLU A 29 6.04 1.74 -18.41
N ALA A 30 6.51 1.08 -17.35
CA ALA A 30 6.41 -0.36 -17.14
C ALA A 30 5.01 -0.84 -16.73
N ARG A 31 4.12 0.06 -16.28
CA ARG A 31 2.80 -0.31 -15.73
C ARG A 31 1.95 -1.09 -16.75
N ARG A 32 1.59 -2.33 -16.41
CA ARG A 32 0.64 -3.17 -17.17
C ARG A 32 -0.35 -3.84 -16.21
N SER A 33 -1.51 -4.24 -16.71
CA SER A 33 -2.44 -5.07 -15.95
C SER A 33 -2.02 -6.53 -16.08
N VAL A 34 -1.61 -7.15 -14.97
CA VAL A 34 -1.24 -8.57 -14.89
C VAL A 34 -2.45 -9.39 -14.42
N ARG A 35 -2.67 -10.57 -15.00
CA ARG A 35 -3.81 -11.45 -14.69
C ARG A 35 -3.41 -12.90 -14.35
N ASP A 36 -2.15 -13.25 -14.54
CA ASP A 36 -1.58 -14.54 -14.17
C ASP A 36 -0.64 -14.34 -12.97
N PHE A 37 -0.85 -15.08 -11.89
CA PHE A 37 -0.11 -14.91 -10.63
C PHE A 37 0.46 -16.23 -10.13
N THR A 38 1.59 -16.16 -9.42
CA THR A 38 2.14 -17.32 -8.70
C THR A 38 1.36 -17.60 -7.42
N ASN A 39 1.44 -18.83 -6.91
CA ASN A 39 0.91 -19.18 -5.59
C ASN A 39 1.81 -18.73 -4.41
N ALA A 40 2.93 -18.06 -4.68
CA ALA A 40 3.82 -17.57 -3.63
C ALA A 40 3.16 -16.43 -2.85
N PRO A 41 3.19 -16.44 -1.51
CA PRO A 41 2.67 -15.35 -0.70
C PRO A 41 3.52 -14.09 -0.86
N LEU A 42 2.90 -12.92 -0.73
CA LEU A 42 3.63 -11.66 -0.67
C LEU A 42 4.40 -11.54 0.65
N PRO A 43 5.65 -11.05 0.63
CA PRO A 43 6.35 -10.63 1.84
C PRO A 43 5.54 -9.58 2.60
N ILE A 44 5.55 -9.62 3.94
CA ILE A 44 4.79 -8.67 4.75
C ILE A 44 5.24 -7.21 4.54
N SER A 45 6.51 -7.01 4.19
CA SER A 45 7.06 -5.71 3.78
C SER A 45 6.42 -5.20 2.50
N ALA A 46 6.26 -6.05 1.48
CA ALA A 46 5.59 -5.69 0.23
C ALA A 46 4.12 -5.33 0.45
N VAL A 47 3.43 -6.06 1.34
CA VAL A 47 2.05 -5.73 1.75
C VAL A 47 2.00 -4.36 2.44
N SER A 48 2.94 -4.08 3.34
CA SER A 48 3.03 -2.77 4.00
C SER A 48 3.27 -1.64 3.00
N GLN A 49 4.24 -1.82 2.12
CA GLN A 49 4.58 -0.85 1.08
C GLN A 49 3.38 -0.56 0.17
N LEU A 50 2.66 -1.60 -0.25
CA LEU A 50 1.51 -1.46 -1.13
C LEU A 50 0.37 -0.69 -0.47
N ILE A 51 0.02 -1.03 0.77
CA ILE A 51 -1.05 -0.36 1.51
C ILE A 51 -0.68 1.10 1.79
N TRP A 52 0.57 1.37 2.18
CA TRP A 52 1.04 2.73 2.38
C TRP A 52 1.07 3.53 1.07
N SER A 53 1.49 2.92 -0.04
CA SER A 53 1.50 3.61 -1.34
C SER A 53 0.08 3.97 -1.80
N ALA A 54 -0.91 3.13 -1.48
CA ALA A 54 -2.30 3.38 -1.82
C ALA A 54 -2.97 4.43 -0.93
N GLN A 55 -2.82 4.34 0.40
CA GLN A 55 -3.56 5.15 1.39
C GLN A 55 -2.76 5.49 2.66
N GLY A 56 -1.44 5.40 2.60
CA GLY A 56 -0.55 5.70 3.72
C GLY A 56 -0.56 7.18 4.09
N VAL A 57 -0.22 7.47 5.35
CA VAL A 57 -0.04 8.85 5.80
C VAL A 57 1.35 9.34 5.37
N THR A 58 1.42 10.52 4.76
CA THR A 58 2.67 11.05 4.16
C THR A 58 3.22 12.29 4.89
N GLY A 59 2.50 12.83 5.88
CA GLY A 59 2.90 14.05 6.58
C GLY A 59 2.21 14.24 7.94
N PRO A 60 2.61 15.28 8.69
CA PRO A 60 2.08 15.56 10.03
C PRO A 60 0.60 15.96 10.04
N ASP A 61 0.06 16.44 8.91
CA ASP A 61 -1.33 16.83 8.72
C ASP A 61 -2.29 15.65 8.47
N GLN A 62 -1.80 14.41 8.64
CA GLN A 62 -2.54 13.16 8.46
C GLN A 62 -3.14 12.99 7.06
N LYS A 63 -2.58 13.71 6.06
CA LYS A 63 -2.96 13.51 4.66
C LYS A 63 -2.46 12.18 4.13
N ARG A 64 -3.21 11.67 3.17
CA ARG A 64 -2.99 10.36 2.53
C ARG A 64 -2.11 10.50 1.30
N ALA A 65 -1.44 9.41 0.93
CA ALA A 65 -0.67 9.30 -0.31
C ALA A 65 -1.54 9.56 -1.54
N THR A 66 -2.83 9.20 -1.48
CA THR A 66 -3.83 9.50 -2.52
C THR A 66 -4.65 10.74 -2.14
N PRO A 67 -4.84 11.71 -3.04
CA PRO A 67 -5.67 12.89 -2.79
C PRO A 67 -7.15 12.52 -2.63
N SER A 68 -7.88 13.31 -1.84
CA SER A 68 -9.33 13.13 -1.63
C SER A 68 -10.03 14.49 -1.53
N ALA A 69 -11.17 14.63 -2.21
CA ALA A 69 -11.96 15.85 -2.17
C ALA A 69 -12.37 16.17 -0.73
N GLY A 70 -12.02 17.38 -0.27
CA GLY A 70 -12.30 17.82 1.10
C GLY A 70 -11.59 17.01 2.20
N ALA A 71 -10.59 16.19 1.87
CA ALA A 71 -9.95 15.26 2.80
C ALA A 71 -10.95 14.33 3.54
N LEU A 72 -12.03 13.95 2.86
CA LEU A 72 -13.11 13.13 3.44
C LEU A 72 -12.79 11.62 3.45
N TYR A 73 -11.82 11.19 2.65
CA TYR A 73 -11.37 9.80 2.54
C TYR A 73 -12.51 8.77 2.37
N PRO A 74 -13.42 8.95 1.39
CA PRO A 74 -14.58 8.08 1.22
C PRO A 74 -14.23 6.68 0.69
N CYS A 75 -13.04 6.50 0.12
CA CYS A 75 -12.55 5.21 -0.37
C CYS A 75 -11.66 4.56 0.70
N THR A 76 -12.18 3.53 1.37
CA THR A 76 -11.43 2.66 2.28
C THR A 76 -10.88 1.45 1.58
#